data_AF-A0A2N5YIU4-F1
#
_entry.id   AF-A0A2N5YIU4-F1
#
_cell.length_a   1.000
_cell.length_b   1.000
_cell.length_c   1.000
_cell.angle_alpha   90.00
_cell.angle_beta   90.00
_cell.angle_gamma   90.00
#
_symmetry.space_group_name_H-M   'P 1'
#
loop_
_entity.id
_entity.type
_entity.pdbx_description
1 polymer ?
#
loop_
_entity_poly.entity_id
_entity_poly.type
_entity_poly.pdbx_seq_one_letter_code
_entity_poly.pdbx_strand_id
1 'polypeptide(L)'
;MHKTFLCLLILLQCIVSHAQVDSLYEKVQSTDDAKTKVNLLIEISDNVQTNNPNDAKKYVKEGIQIAHKCGDKVVLSDIYYEASDIELELRSFTESLEYADTALEYAKLVNYDLGMANALSSMGAVKFYKGKYNEALVDFFAALDYYEKQSDEIGIARIFNSIGTLYHTWHKDSLALTYLNKSLKIFEEKDIKEGISICYTNIGNVYFENEDYEKTLFYNQKSLQMKQELNDKEGAAIGLNNIGNVYFKWEKYDQAFSYYIEALDLYNSIDDKIGKAMMYYNLGFVNEMNEAYDSALYYYTKSLDTSRAYDLNYKIMYTLEAFAEVYAAKEDYKKSLDYFRQYLGVKDSIFNDENHKQIAELEKRYETEKKDIEISQQKDQIQKQKIIIISFILGILLITTSAILLIRLNLQRKRAYKLLEDKNEEILQQKEEIQAQSEQLELTNHELEKLSIVASETDNAVIIADCNGEIEWVNAAFIRIYGYSFEEYKSKVGSSLFAVSSNNDVKELFNKCVSNKESVIYSSQCKTKDGNSLWIQTTLSPILGYKDEVVKLIAIDSDISELKLAEE
;
A
#
# COMPACT_ATOMS: atom_id res chain seq x y z
N MET A 1 73.12 -25.45 -11.73
CA MET A 1 72.70 -24.88 -10.44
C MET A 1 71.45 -23.98 -10.57
N HIS A 2 71.31 -23.17 -11.62
CA HIS A 2 70.11 -22.33 -11.82
C HIS A 2 68.80 -23.09 -12.07
N LYS A 3 68.79 -24.16 -12.90
CA LYS A 3 67.57 -24.94 -13.19
C LYS A 3 67.02 -25.69 -11.96
N THR A 4 67.89 -26.20 -11.09
CA THR A 4 67.49 -26.87 -9.84
C THR A 4 67.02 -25.89 -8.76
N PHE A 5 67.60 -24.69 -8.71
CA PHE A 5 67.16 -23.62 -7.81
C PHE A 5 65.79 -23.05 -8.22
N LEU A 6 65.54 -22.97 -9.54
CA LEU A 6 64.27 -22.55 -10.11
C LEU A 6 63.13 -23.56 -9.86
N CYS A 7 63.39 -24.87 -10.00
CA CYS A 7 62.42 -25.91 -9.62
C CYS A 7 62.08 -25.90 -8.12
N LEU A 8 63.04 -25.56 -7.25
CA LEU A 8 62.83 -25.45 -5.80
C LEU A 8 61.96 -24.24 -5.43
N LEU A 9 62.12 -23.12 -6.14
CA LEU A 9 61.28 -21.92 -6.00
C LEU A 9 59.85 -22.14 -6.51
N ILE A 10 59.66 -22.93 -7.57
CA ILE A 10 58.35 -23.27 -8.14
C ILE A 10 57.58 -24.25 -7.23
N LEU A 11 58.27 -25.28 -6.70
CA LEU A 11 57.71 -26.13 -5.64
C LEU A 11 57.30 -25.27 -4.45
N LEU A 12 58.13 -24.31 -4.03
CA LEU A 12 57.78 -23.38 -2.96
C LEU A 12 56.51 -22.55 -3.27
N GLN A 13 56.25 -22.14 -4.50
CA GLN A 13 55.10 -21.28 -4.84
C GLN A 13 53.78 -22.03 -5.01
N CYS A 14 53.76 -23.21 -5.62
CA CYS A 14 52.57 -24.08 -5.57
C CYS A 14 52.28 -24.50 -4.13
N ILE A 15 53.32 -24.72 -3.33
CA ILE A 15 53.19 -24.91 -1.87
C ILE A 15 52.66 -23.63 -1.22
N VAL A 16 53.02 -22.42 -1.64
CA VAL A 16 52.55 -21.17 -1.01
C VAL A 16 51.10 -20.84 -1.34
N SER A 17 50.62 -21.00 -2.59
CA SER A 17 49.19 -20.77 -2.91
C SER A 17 48.29 -21.84 -2.31
N HIS A 18 48.70 -23.12 -2.37
CA HIS A 18 47.99 -24.19 -1.67
C HIS A 18 48.09 -24.01 -0.16
N ALA A 19 49.25 -23.64 0.40
CA ALA A 19 49.37 -23.36 1.84
C ALA A 19 48.58 -22.13 2.28
N GLN A 20 48.36 -21.15 1.41
CA GLN A 20 47.52 -19.99 1.70
C GLN A 20 46.04 -20.38 1.72
N VAL A 21 45.58 -21.16 0.75
CA VAL A 21 44.22 -21.73 0.73
C VAL A 21 44.01 -22.69 1.91
N ASP A 22 44.96 -23.59 2.17
CA ASP A 22 44.94 -24.53 3.29
C ASP A 22 44.95 -23.77 4.63
N SER A 23 45.77 -22.72 4.76
CA SER A 23 45.82 -21.88 5.97
C SER A 23 44.52 -21.10 6.18
N LEU A 24 43.92 -20.57 5.12
CA LEU A 24 42.61 -19.91 5.20
C LEU A 24 41.52 -20.92 5.55
N TYR A 25 41.55 -22.13 4.98
CA TYR A 25 40.57 -23.16 5.27
C TYR A 25 40.72 -23.72 6.69
N GLU A 26 41.95 -23.84 7.21
CA GLU A 26 42.19 -24.10 8.64
C GLU A 26 41.53 -23.03 9.52
N LYS A 27 41.61 -21.75 9.13
CA LYS A 27 40.90 -20.67 9.83
C LYS A 27 39.39 -20.85 9.77
N VAL A 28 38.83 -21.23 8.62
CA VAL A 28 37.40 -21.56 8.46
C VAL A 28 36.97 -22.66 9.44
N GLN A 29 37.79 -23.71 9.60
CA GLN A 29 37.51 -24.81 10.52
C GLN A 29 37.65 -24.39 12.00
N SER A 30 38.61 -23.51 12.30
CA SER A 30 38.94 -23.10 13.68
C SER A 30 38.02 -22.02 14.26
N THR A 31 37.38 -21.20 13.43
CA THR A 31 36.46 -20.16 13.89
C THR A 31 35.07 -20.74 14.18
N ASP A 32 34.35 -20.22 15.17
CA ASP A 32 32.95 -20.58 15.43
C ASP A 32 31.96 -19.55 14.86
N ASP A 33 32.45 -18.36 14.45
CA ASP A 33 31.62 -17.29 13.93
C ASP A 33 31.22 -17.55 12.47
N ALA A 34 29.93 -17.74 12.23
CA ALA A 34 29.40 -18.09 10.93
C ALA A 34 29.66 -17.01 9.86
N LYS A 35 29.64 -15.73 10.23
CA LYS A 35 29.93 -14.62 9.31
C LYS A 35 31.40 -14.63 8.87
N THR A 36 32.30 -14.80 9.82
CA THR A 36 33.74 -14.95 9.56
C THR A 36 34.02 -16.16 8.68
N LYS A 37 33.32 -17.29 8.87
CA LYS A 37 33.44 -18.45 7.97
C LYS A 37 33.09 -18.11 6.54
N VAL A 38 31.95 -17.45 6.33
CA VAL A 38 31.51 -17.09 4.97
C VAL A 38 32.50 -16.13 4.32
N ASN A 39 32.95 -15.10 5.02
CA ASN A 39 33.92 -14.15 4.48
C ASN A 39 35.26 -14.80 4.12
N LEU A 40 35.74 -15.74 4.95
CA LEU A 40 36.94 -16.52 4.63
C LEU A 40 36.72 -17.44 3.42
N LEU A 41 35.52 -18.01 3.25
CA LEU A 41 35.18 -18.82 2.08
C LEU A 41 35.10 -17.99 0.79
N ILE A 42 34.63 -16.74 0.87
CA ILE A 42 34.69 -15.77 -0.24
C ILE A 42 36.16 -15.48 -0.58
N GLU A 43 37.00 -15.17 0.41
CA GLU A 43 38.43 -14.92 0.18
C GLU A 43 39.16 -16.14 -0.42
N ILE A 44 38.81 -17.35 0.01
CA ILE A 44 39.34 -18.58 -0.59
C ILE A 44 38.85 -18.73 -2.04
N SER A 45 37.58 -18.45 -2.28
CA SER A 45 36.97 -18.49 -3.61
C SER A 45 37.70 -17.55 -4.58
N ASP A 46 37.83 -16.27 -4.24
CA ASP A 46 38.56 -15.26 -5.00
C ASP A 46 39.99 -15.73 -5.37
N ASN A 47 40.71 -16.28 -4.40
CA ASN A 47 42.09 -16.75 -4.60
C ASN A 47 42.20 -17.95 -5.54
N VAL A 48 41.17 -18.80 -5.61
CA VAL A 48 41.16 -20.03 -6.42
C VAL A 48 40.46 -19.81 -7.76
N GLN A 49 39.54 -18.84 -7.87
CA GLN A 49 38.67 -18.62 -9.02
C GLN A 49 39.43 -18.52 -10.34
N THR A 50 40.50 -17.73 -10.40
CA THR A 50 41.29 -17.53 -11.62
C THR A 50 41.92 -18.83 -12.13
N ASN A 51 42.35 -19.70 -11.22
CA ASN A 51 43.05 -20.95 -11.57
C ASN A 51 42.12 -22.15 -11.72
N ASN A 52 41.06 -22.20 -10.91
CA ASN A 52 40.13 -23.32 -10.87
C ASN A 52 38.72 -22.87 -10.41
N PRO A 53 37.90 -22.32 -11.32
CA PRO A 53 36.57 -21.80 -10.98
C PRO A 53 35.62 -22.92 -10.50
N ASN A 54 35.86 -24.18 -10.87
CA ASN A 54 35.10 -25.32 -10.35
C ASN A 54 35.39 -25.62 -8.88
N ASP A 55 36.61 -25.35 -8.41
CA ASP A 55 36.94 -25.47 -6.99
C ASP A 55 36.41 -24.27 -6.21
N ALA A 56 36.52 -23.05 -6.74
CA ALA A 56 35.89 -21.84 -6.17
C ALA A 56 34.38 -22.05 -5.91
N LYS A 57 33.67 -22.63 -6.91
CA LYS A 57 32.25 -23.01 -6.80
C LYS A 57 31.92 -23.92 -5.61
N LYS A 58 32.86 -24.76 -5.15
CA LYS A 58 32.65 -25.62 -3.97
C LYS A 58 32.63 -24.80 -2.69
N TYR A 59 33.58 -23.88 -2.53
CA TYR A 59 33.67 -23.00 -1.36
C TYR A 59 32.47 -22.07 -1.25
N VAL A 60 32.00 -21.51 -2.38
CA VAL A 60 30.79 -20.69 -2.38
C VAL A 60 29.55 -21.48 -2.02
N LYS A 61 29.40 -22.73 -2.51
CA LYS A 61 28.28 -23.59 -2.09
C LYS A 61 28.29 -23.88 -0.59
N GLU A 62 29.46 -24.12 -0.01
CA GLU A 62 29.62 -24.24 1.44
C GLU A 62 29.24 -22.92 2.14
N GLY A 63 29.73 -21.79 1.64
CA GLY A 63 29.45 -20.45 2.14
C GLY A 63 27.96 -20.12 2.15
N ILE A 64 27.23 -20.42 1.06
CA ILE A 64 25.78 -20.22 0.95
C ILE A 64 25.05 -21.01 2.06
N GLN A 65 25.43 -22.26 2.31
CA GLN A 65 24.79 -23.07 3.37
C GLN A 65 25.01 -22.47 4.77
N ILE A 66 26.21 -21.95 5.03
CA ILE A 66 26.55 -21.31 6.31
C ILE A 66 25.83 -19.95 6.43
N ALA A 67 25.79 -19.16 5.35
CA ALA A 67 25.10 -17.88 5.29
C ALA A 67 23.61 -18.01 5.59
N HIS A 68 22.94 -19.03 5.03
CA HIS A 68 21.53 -19.32 5.34
C HIS A 68 21.30 -19.71 6.80
N LYS A 69 22.24 -20.42 7.43
CA LYS A 69 22.17 -20.72 8.87
C LYS A 69 22.39 -19.48 9.74
N CYS A 70 23.26 -18.57 9.29
CA CYS A 70 23.53 -17.30 9.97
C CYS A 70 22.33 -16.34 9.87
N GLY A 71 21.68 -16.29 8.71
CA GLY A 71 20.52 -15.41 8.45
C GLY A 71 20.87 -13.93 8.26
N ASP A 72 22.17 -13.56 8.27
CA ASP A 72 22.62 -12.20 7.96
C ASP A 72 22.46 -11.94 6.45
N LYS A 73 21.59 -10.98 6.11
CA LYS A 73 21.25 -10.64 4.73
C LYS A 73 22.39 -9.93 4.00
N VAL A 74 23.30 -9.26 4.70
CA VAL A 74 24.50 -8.67 4.08
C VAL A 74 25.40 -9.81 3.61
N VAL A 75 25.65 -10.79 4.48
CA VAL A 75 26.47 -11.96 4.17
C VAL A 75 25.85 -12.79 3.05
N LEU A 76 24.52 -12.94 3.05
CA LEU A 76 23.79 -13.58 1.94
C LEU A 76 23.97 -12.81 0.63
N SER A 77 23.85 -11.48 0.65
CA SER A 77 24.10 -10.65 -0.54
C SER A 77 25.51 -10.88 -1.09
N ASP A 78 26.54 -10.82 -0.24
CA ASP A 78 27.94 -10.92 -0.65
C ASP A 78 28.26 -12.31 -1.24
N ILE A 79 27.82 -13.39 -0.58
CA ILE A 79 28.10 -14.76 -1.06
C ILE A 79 27.32 -15.09 -2.35
N TYR A 80 26.13 -14.52 -2.55
CA TYR A 80 25.38 -14.70 -3.80
C TYR A 80 25.98 -13.88 -4.94
N TYR A 81 26.54 -12.69 -4.66
CA TYR A 81 27.33 -11.95 -5.64
C TYR A 81 28.57 -12.75 -6.07
N GLU A 82 29.31 -13.31 -5.10
CA GLU A 82 30.46 -14.18 -5.37
C GLU A 82 30.06 -15.39 -6.23
N ALA A 83 28.93 -16.03 -5.90
CA ALA A 83 28.39 -17.12 -6.71
C ALA A 83 28.08 -16.69 -8.15
N SER A 84 27.53 -15.49 -8.33
CA SER A 84 27.26 -14.94 -9.65
C SER A 84 28.54 -14.78 -10.46
N ASP A 85 29.62 -14.29 -9.85
CA ASP A 85 30.89 -14.03 -10.54
C ASP A 85 31.56 -15.33 -11.00
N ILE A 86 31.57 -16.36 -10.15
CA ILE A 86 32.10 -17.68 -10.52
C ILE A 86 31.30 -18.33 -11.66
N GLU A 87 29.96 -18.26 -11.60
CA GLU A 87 29.14 -18.78 -12.69
C GLU A 87 29.33 -17.98 -13.98
N LEU A 88 29.68 -16.70 -13.89
CA LEU A 88 30.03 -15.89 -15.05
C LEU A 88 31.33 -16.38 -15.70
N GLU A 89 32.37 -16.65 -14.89
CA GLU A 89 33.63 -17.25 -15.35
C GLU A 89 33.42 -18.65 -15.97
N LEU A 90 32.52 -19.45 -15.40
CA LEU A 90 32.11 -20.74 -15.95
C LEU A 90 31.22 -20.64 -17.20
N ARG A 91 30.84 -19.43 -17.62
CA ARG A 91 29.89 -19.13 -18.70
C ARG A 91 28.49 -19.70 -18.48
N SER A 92 28.12 -19.99 -17.23
CA SER A 92 26.76 -20.35 -16.81
C SER A 92 25.90 -19.10 -16.65
N PHE A 93 25.59 -18.41 -17.75
CA PHE A 93 24.95 -17.08 -17.72
C PHE A 93 23.56 -17.05 -17.08
N THR A 94 22.85 -18.19 -17.02
CA THR A 94 21.52 -18.25 -16.40
C THR A 94 21.65 -18.29 -14.89
N GLU A 95 22.44 -19.23 -14.36
CA GLU A 95 22.75 -19.37 -12.94
C GLU A 95 23.42 -18.11 -12.38
N SER A 96 24.34 -17.51 -13.14
CA SER A 96 24.97 -16.24 -12.78
C SER A 96 23.91 -15.14 -12.59
N LEU A 97 22.96 -15.01 -13.51
CA LEU A 97 21.88 -14.01 -13.39
C LEU A 97 20.97 -14.29 -12.19
N GLU A 98 20.60 -15.56 -11.95
CA GLU A 98 19.78 -15.96 -10.80
C GLU A 98 20.47 -15.61 -9.47
N TYR A 99 21.77 -15.85 -9.37
CA TYR A 99 22.57 -15.49 -8.20
C TYR A 99 22.70 -13.97 -8.04
N ALA A 100 22.93 -13.22 -9.12
CA ALA A 100 22.97 -11.77 -9.08
C ALA A 100 21.62 -11.15 -8.65
N ASP A 101 20.50 -11.66 -9.18
CA ASP A 101 19.15 -11.25 -8.77
C ASP A 101 18.92 -11.52 -7.28
N THR A 102 19.32 -12.70 -6.80
CA THR A 102 19.21 -13.08 -5.38
C THR A 102 20.06 -12.17 -4.49
N ALA A 103 21.29 -11.86 -4.89
CA ALA A 103 22.15 -10.92 -4.18
C ALA A 103 21.51 -9.54 -4.08
N LEU A 104 20.94 -9.04 -5.18
CA LEU A 104 20.26 -7.75 -5.24
C LEU A 104 19.02 -7.71 -4.32
N GLU A 105 18.24 -8.79 -4.26
CA GLU A 105 17.09 -8.90 -3.36
C GLU A 105 17.51 -8.77 -1.89
N TYR A 106 18.54 -9.52 -1.47
CA TYR A 106 19.04 -9.44 -0.11
C TYR A 106 19.61 -8.07 0.23
N ALA A 107 20.40 -7.47 -0.68
CA ALA A 107 20.93 -6.12 -0.51
C ALA A 107 19.81 -5.08 -0.30
N LYS A 108 18.74 -5.15 -1.12
CA LYS A 108 17.57 -4.27 -1.01
C LYS A 108 16.85 -4.39 0.32
N LEU A 109 16.72 -5.59 0.88
CA LEU A 109 16.04 -5.82 2.16
C LEU A 109 16.72 -5.12 3.35
N VAL A 110 18.02 -4.80 3.24
CA VAL A 110 18.79 -4.14 4.31
C VAL A 110 19.34 -2.78 3.91
N ASN A 111 18.95 -2.24 2.74
CA ASN A 111 19.50 -1.00 2.17
C ASN A 111 21.04 -0.99 2.09
N TYR A 112 21.62 -2.12 1.68
CA TYR A 112 23.05 -2.28 1.55
C TYR A 112 23.52 -1.82 0.16
N ASP A 113 23.87 -0.53 0.05
CA ASP A 113 24.22 0.11 -1.23
C ASP A 113 25.37 -0.60 -1.97
N LEU A 114 26.43 -1.03 -1.27
CA LEU A 114 27.57 -1.72 -1.90
C LEU A 114 27.15 -3.08 -2.48
N GLY A 115 26.31 -3.85 -1.78
CA GLY A 115 25.77 -5.11 -2.29
C GLY A 115 24.84 -4.90 -3.50
N MET A 116 24.07 -3.81 -3.53
CA MET A 116 23.28 -3.44 -4.71
C MET A 116 24.18 -3.10 -5.90
N ALA A 117 25.26 -2.34 -5.67
CA ALA A 117 26.24 -1.99 -6.71
C ALA A 117 26.91 -3.24 -7.30
N ASN A 118 27.40 -4.14 -6.44
CA ASN A 118 28.04 -5.39 -6.82
C ASN A 118 27.09 -6.28 -7.63
N ALA A 119 25.86 -6.51 -7.15
CA ALA A 119 24.87 -7.32 -7.84
C ALA A 119 24.49 -6.74 -9.22
N LEU A 120 24.24 -5.43 -9.30
CA LEU A 120 23.95 -4.76 -10.57
C LEU A 120 25.14 -4.83 -11.54
N SER A 121 26.37 -4.73 -11.03
CA SER A 121 27.58 -4.92 -11.84
C SER A 121 27.60 -6.32 -12.49
N SER A 122 27.36 -7.38 -11.71
CA SER A 122 27.30 -8.74 -12.22
C SER A 122 26.16 -8.95 -13.22
N MET A 123 24.96 -8.41 -12.94
CA MET A 123 23.84 -8.45 -13.89
C MET A 123 24.19 -7.76 -15.23
N GLY A 124 24.84 -6.59 -15.14
CA GLY A 124 25.34 -5.85 -16.29
C GLY A 124 26.34 -6.68 -17.11
N ALA A 125 27.28 -7.35 -16.43
CA ALA A 125 28.24 -8.24 -17.09
C ALA A 125 27.57 -9.42 -17.79
N VAL A 126 26.62 -10.10 -17.14
CA VAL A 126 25.84 -11.20 -17.76
C VAL A 126 25.10 -10.71 -19.01
N LYS A 127 24.40 -9.56 -18.93
CA LYS A 127 23.69 -8.98 -20.07
C LYS A 127 24.64 -8.57 -21.20
N PHE A 128 25.82 -8.08 -20.85
CA PHE A 128 26.88 -7.75 -21.81
C PHE A 128 27.32 -9.00 -22.59
N TYR A 129 27.63 -10.10 -21.92
CA TYR A 129 28.00 -11.36 -22.60
C TYR A 129 26.87 -11.96 -23.43
N LYS A 130 25.61 -11.67 -23.10
CA LYS A 130 24.43 -12.03 -23.91
C LYS A 130 24.17 -11.11 -25.09
N GLY A 131 25.02 -10.10 -25.33
CA GLY A 131 24.87 -9.12 -26.40
C GLY A 131 23.79 -8.05 -26.16
N LYS A 132 23.23 -7.99 -24.95
CA LYS A 132 22.16 -7.05 -24.57
C LYS A 132 22.75 -5.72 -24.09
N TYR A 133 23.47 -5.02 -24.97
CA TYR A 133 24.32 -3.88 -24.60
C TYR A 133 23.56 -2.72 -23.93
N ASN A 134 22.34 -2.40 -24.39
CA ASN A 134 21.53 -1.36 -23.77
C ASN A 134 21.11 -1.74 -22.34
N GLU A 135 20.65 -2.98 -22.13
CA GLU A 135 20.23 -3.45 -20.80
C GLU A 135 21.44 -3.53 -19.85
N ALA A 136 22.61 -3.95 -20.35
CA ALA A 136 23.85 -3.97 -19.59
C ALA A 136 24.30 -2.57 -19.15
N LEU A 137 24.21 -1.57 -20.05
CA LEU A 137 24.52 -0.18 -19.70
C LEU A 137 23.60 0.36 -18.61
N VAL A 138 22.30 0.03 -18.66
CA VAL A 138 21.36 0.44 -17.59
C VAL A 138 21.83 -0.08 -16.23
N ASP A 139 22.19 -1.36 -16.14
CA ASP A 139 22.66 -1.95 -14.89
C ASP A 139 24.02 -1.37 -14.45
N PHE A 140 24.96 -1.18 -15.38
CA PHE A 140 26.27 -0.59 -15.07
C PHE A 140 26.14 0.86 -14.58
N PHE A 141 25.28 1.68 -15.19
CA PHE A 141 25.04 3.04 -14.70
C PHE A 141 24.31 3.04 -13.35
N ALA A 142 23.38 2.11 -13.12
CA ALA A 142 22.76 1.96 -11.80
C ALA A 142 23.79 1.54 -10.73
N ALA A 143 24.71 0.62 -11.05
CA ALA A 143 25.81 0.25 -10.17
C ALA A 143 26.74 1.44 -9.89
N LEU A 144 27.05 2.23 -10.93
CA LEU A 144 27.86 3.44 -10.82
C LEU A 144 27.24 4.43 -9.82
N ASP A 145 25.93 4.69 -9.89
CA ASP A 145 25.23 5.60 -8.98
C ASP A 145 25.41 5.18 -7.50
N TYR A 146 25.36 3.87 -7.22
CA TYR A 146 25.59 3.34 -5.87
C TYR A 146 27.04 3.47 -5.42
N TYR A 147 28.02 3.17 -6.28
CA TYR A 147 29.43 3.36 -5.94
C TYR A 147 29.78 4.84 -5.73
N GLU A 148 29.23 5.75 -6.55
CA GLU A 148 29.39 7.21 -6.38
C GLU A 148 28.80 7.69 -5.05
N LYS A 149 27.60 7.21 -4.68
CA LYS A 149 26.99 7.50 -3.38
C LYS A 149 27.85 7.06 -2.19
N GLN A 150 28.55 5.94 -2.34
CA GLN A 150 29.46 5.40 -1.32
C GLN A 150 30.88 5.98 -1.40
N SER A 151 31.17 6.83 -2.41
CA SER A 151 32.52 7.32 -2.71
C SER A 151 33.53 6.17 -2.90
N ASP A 152 33.08 5.04 -3.43
CA ASP A 152 33.93 3.89 -3.74
C ASP A 152 34.60 4.08 -5.11
N GLU A 153 35.76 4.73 -5.09
CA GLU A 153 36.52 5.04 -6.30
C GLU A 153 37.00 3.77 -7.03
N ILE A 154 37.27 2.67 -6.31
CA ILE A 154 37.70 1.41 -6.93
C ILE A 154 36.52 0.76 -7.66
N GLY A 155 35.34 0.73 -7.05
CA GLY A 155 34.10 0.28 -7.68
C GLY A 155 33.75 1.11 -8.92
N ILE A 156 33.85 2.43 -8.84
CA ILE A 156 33.66 3.35 -9.99
C ILE A 156 34.63 3.01 -11.13
N ALA A 157 35.92 2.82 -10.81
CA ALA A 157 36.93 2.49 -11.81
C ALA A 157 36.65 1.15 -12.50
N ARG A 158 36.23 0.12 -11.75
CA ARG A 158 35.81 -1.18 -12.30
C ARG A 158 34.61 -1.03 -13.24
N ILE A 159 33.59 -0.28 -12.86
CA ILE A 159 32.42 -0.03 -13.73
C ILE A 159 32.80 0.75 -14.99
N PHE A 160 33.63 1.78 -14.89
CA PHE A 160 34.13 2.48 -16.08
C PHE A 160 34.92 1.54 -17.00
N ASN A 161 35.70 0.60 -16.46
CA ASN A 161 36.37 -0.40 -17.27
C ASN A 161 35.34 -1.29 -18.01
N SER A 162 34.34 -1.82 -17.31
CA SER A 162 33.28 -2.65 -17.90
C SER A 162 32.48 -1.92 -18.99
N ILE A 163 32.11 -0.66 -18.75
CA ILE A 163 31.43 0.19 -19.74
C ILE A 163 32.34 0.44 -20.96
N GLY A 164 33.63 0.67 -20.73
CA GLY A 164 34.62 0.83 -21.78
C GLY A 164 34.72 -0.40 -22.68
N THR A 165 34.85 -1.58 -22.08
CA THR A 165 34.88 -2.88 -22.78
C THR A 165 33.59 -3.16 -23.54
N LEU A 166 32.43 -2.82 -22.95
CA LEU A 166 31.14 -2.93 -23.62
C LEU A 166 31.08 -2.04 -24.87
N TYR A 167 31.48 -0.77 -24.77
CA TYR A 167 31.47 0.13 -25.91
C TYR A 167 32.42 -0.31 -27.02
N HIS A 168 33.58 -0.87 -26.66
CA HIS A 168 34.51 -1.44 -27.63
C HIS A 168 33.88 -2.62 -28.40
N THR A 169 33.28 -3.56 -27.67
CA THR A 169 32.55 -4.70 -28.27
C THR A 169 31.38 -4.23 -29.15
N TRP A 170 30.78 -3.09 -28.81
CA TRP A 170 29.72 -2.47 -29.59
C TRP A 170 30.24 -1.54 -30.71
N HIS A 171 31.54 -1.60 -31.04
CA HIS A 171 32.22 -0.81 -32.07
C HIS A 171 32.08 0.71 -31.91
N LYS A 172 32.07 1.20 -30.66
CA LYS A 172 32.03 2.62 -30.29
C LYS A 172 33.35 3.04 -29.63
N ASP A 173 34.44 2.92 -30.36
CA ASP A 173 35.80 3.03 -29.82
C ASP A 173 36.13 4.36 -29.14
N SER A 174 35.59 5.49 -29.64
CA SER A 174 35.79 6.79 -28.98
C SER A 174 35.18 6.82 -27.58
N LEU A 175 34.02 6.18 -27.38
CA LEU A 175 33.40 6.06 -26.06
C LEU A 175 34.16 5.04 -25.22
N ALA A 176 34.58 3.91 -25.81
CA ALA A 176 35.40 2.91 -25.13
C ALA A 176 36.66 3.54 -24.52
N LEU A 177 37.46 4.25 -25.33
CA LEU A 177 38.65 4.95 -24.87
C LEU A 177 38.33 6.01 -23.82
N THR A 178 37.19 6.71 -23.92
CA THR A 178 36.79 7.70 -22.91
C THR A 178 36.60 7.05 -21.53
N TYR A 179 35.85 5.96 -21.47
CA TYR A 179 35.58 5.28 -20.20
C TYR A 179 36.80 4.49 -19.68
N LEU A 180 37.55 3.83 -20.56
CA LEU A 180 38.79 3.14 -20.18
C LEU A 180 39.84 4.12 -19.63
N ASN A 181 40.01 5.31 -20.21
CA ASN A 181 40.92 6.32 -19.66
C ASN A 181 40.44 6.91 -18.34
N LYS A 182 39.13 7.04 -18.12
CA LYS A 182 38.58 7.42 -16.80
C LYS A 182 38.91 6.36 -15.73
N SER A 183 38.72 5.09 -16.07
CA SER A 183 39.08 3.96 -15.21
C SER A 183 40.59 3.95 -14.89
N LEU A 184 41.42 4.04 -15.93
CA LEU A 184 42.88 4.08 -15.82
C LEU A 184 43.33 5.20 -14.88
N LYS A 185 42.81 6.41 -15.05
CA LYS A 185 43.17 7.56 -14.23
C LYS A 185 42.92 7.30 -12.74
N ILE A 186 41.77 6.73 -12.39
CA ILE A 186 41.44 6.43 -10.99
C ILE A 186 42.40 5.35 -10.46
N PHE A 187 42.65 4.28 -11.21
CA PHE A 187 43.57 3.24 -10.76
C PHE A 187 45.01 3.75 -10.63
N GLU A 188 45.48 4.66 -11.49
CA GLU A 188 46.78 5.35 -11.37
C GLU A 188 46.82 6.23 -10.12
N GLU A 189 45.77 7.01 -9.84
CA GLU A 189 45.67 7.84 -8.63
C GLU A 189 45.65 7.03 -7.33
N LYS A 190 45.16 5.78 -7.39
CA LYS A 190 45.10 4.84 -6.25
C LYS A 190 46.25 3.83 -6.19
N ASP A 191 47.17 3.87 -7.15
CA ASP A 191 48.28 2.91 -7.29
C ASP A 191 47.82 1.43 -7.32
N ILE A 192 46.65 1.17 -7.93
CA ILE A 192 46.11 -0.20 -8.07
C ILE A 192 46.67 -0.83 -9.33
N LYS A 193 47.87 -1.38 -9.23
CA LYS A 193 48.65 -1.95 -10.35
C LYS A 193 47.88 -2.94 -11.22
N GLU A 194 47.08 -3.79 -10.60
CA GLU A 194 46.24 -4.77 -11.31
C GLU A 194 45.22 -4.06 -12.23
N GLY A 195 44.47 -3.10 -11.69
CA GLY A 195 43.50 -2.31 -12.43
C GLY A 195 44.14 -1.48 -13.55
N ILE A 196 45.33 -0.92 -13.33
CA ILE A 196 46.11 -0.22 -14.36
C ILE A 196 46.48 -1.18 -15.49
N SER A 197 46.96 -2.38 -15.18
CA SER A 197 47.34 -3.39 -16.17
C SER A 197 46.15 -3.85 -17.03
N ILE A 198 44.99 -4.05 -16.41
CA ILE A 198 43.74 -4.39 -17.10
C ILE A 198 43.32 -3.25 -18.04
N CYS A 199 43.38 -1.99 -17.58
CA CYS A 199 43.06 -0.85 -18.43
C CYS A 199 44.01 -0.73 -19.62
N TYR A 200 45.32 -0.90 -19.42
CA TYR A 200 46.27 -0.91 -20.54
C TYR A 200 45.97 -2.03 -21.54
N THR A 201 45.63 -3.23 -21.08
CA THR A 201 45.23 -4.33 -21.99
C THR A 201 43.99 -3.94 -22.81
N ASN A 202 42.94 -3.42 -22.16
CA ASN A 202 41.69 -3.08 -22.85
C ASN A 202 41.85 -1.90 -23.80
N ILE A 203 42.66 -0.89 -23.45
CA ILE A 203 42.99 0.22 -24.35
C ILE A 203 43.81 -0.30 -25.54
N GLY A 204 44.77 -1.20 -25.29
CA GLY A 204 45.52 -1.88 -26.34
C GLY A 204 44.60 -2.60 -27.33
N ASN A 205 43.61 -3.34 -26.83
CA ASN A 205 42.63 -4.05 -27.67
C ASN A 205 41.81 -3.09 -28.56
N VAL A 206 41.41 -1.92 -28.05
CA VAL A 206 40.73 -0.91 -28.87
C VAL A 206 41.62 -0.44 -30.02
N TYR A 207 42.92 -0.23 -29.79
CA TYR A 207 43.85 0.15 -30.85
C TYR A 207 44.16 -1.00 -31.82
N PHE A 208 44.13 -2.24 -31.33
CA PHE A 208 44.37 -3.44 -32.15
C PHE A 208 43.29 -3.61 -33.22
N GLU A 209 42.02 -3.48 -32.84
CA GLU A 209 40.89 -3.54 -33.79
C GLU A 209 40.90 -2.37 -34.80
N ASN A 210 41.53 -1.25 -34.44
CA ASN A 210 41.76 -0.12 -35.34
C ASN A 210 43.05 -0.24 -36.16
N GLU A 211 43.74 -1.39 -36.09
CA GLU A 211 45.02 -1.67 -36.76
C GLU A 211 46.15 -0.69 -36.40
N ASP A 212 46.03 0.05 -35.29
CA ASP A 212 47.09 0.90 -34.73
C ASP A 212 48.05 0.03 -33.89
N TYR A 213 48.84 -0.77 -34.60
CA TYR A 213 49.74 -1.77 -33.99
C TYR A 213 50.80 -1.13 -33.08
N GLU A 214 51.25 0.09 -33.38
CA GLU A 214 52.23 0.80 -32.54
C GLU A 214 51.65 1.15 -31.16
N LYS A 215 50.45 1.74 -31.11
CA LYS A 215 49.80 2.01 -29.82
C LYS A 215 49.40 0.73 -29.11
N THR A 216 48.95 -0.28 -29.85
CA THR A 216 48.65 -1.60 -29.27
C THR A 216 49.86 -2.16 -28.53
N LEU A 217 51.03 -2.17 -29.18
CA LEU A 217 52.29 -2.63 -28.58
C LEU A 217 52.67 -1.79 -27.36
N PHE A 218 52.55 -0.46 -27.44
CA PHE A 218 52.87 0.43 -26.34
C PHE A 218 52.05 0.10 -25.07
N TYR A 219 50.73 -0.06 -25.22
CA TYR A 219 49.87 -0.37 -24.08
C TYR A 219 50.05 -1.81 -23.59
N ASN A 220 50.19 -2.79 -24.49
CA ASN A 220 50.43 -4.18 -24.10
C ASN A 220 51.79 -4.37 -23.39
N GLN A 221 52.83 -3.65 -23.80
CA GLN A 221 54.14 -3.68 -23.12
C GLN A 221 54.05 -3.09 -21.71
N LYS A 222 53.30 -1.99 -21.52
CA LYS A 222 53.04 -1.46 -20.18
C LYS A 222 52.29 -2.45 -19.30
N SER A 223 51.23 -3.08 -19.82
CA SER A 223 50.50 -4.12 -19.07
C SER A 223 51.42 -5.28 -18.69
N LEU A 224 52.24 -5.77 -19.63
CA LEU A 224 53.19 -6.84 -19.39
C LEU A 224 54.18 -6.49 -18.29
N GLN A 225 54.77 -5.29 -18.34
CA GLN A 225 55.69 -4.82 -17.30
C GLN A 225 55.02 -4.85 -15.92
N MET A 226 53.78 -4.35 -15.81
CA MET A 226 53.06 -4.35 -14.53
C MET A 226 52.78 -5.77 -14.01
N LYS A 227 52.38 -6.69 -14.89
CA LYS A 227 52.17 -8.11 -14.53
C LYS A 227 53.47 -8.77 -14.05
N GLN A 228 54.60 -8.47 -14.69
CA GLN A 228 55.91 -8.93 -14.22
C GLN A 228 56.27 -8.35 -12.84
N GLU A 229 56.01 -7.06 -12.59
CA GLU A 229 56.21 -6.45 -11.28
C GLU A 229 55.33 -7.07 -10.18
N LEU A 230 54.12 -7.51 -10.54
CA LEU A 230 53.20 -8.22 -9.66
C LEU A 230 53.56 -9.71 -9.49
N ASN A 231 54.57 -10.21 -10.21
CA ASN A 231 54.89 -11.64 -10.33
C ASN A 231 53.71 -12.50 -10.85
N ASP A 232 52.79 -11.88 -11.59
CA ASP A 232 51.70 -12.54 -12.29
C ASP A 232 52.25 -13.19 -13.57
N LYS A 233 52.73 -14.43 -13.44
CA LYS A 233 53.32 -15.19 -14.54
C LYS A 233 52.29 -15.56 -15.61
N GLU A 234 51.06 -15.84 -15.22
CA GLU A 234 50.00 -16.19 -16.15
C GLU A 234 49.60 -14.97 -16.98
N GLY A 235 49.29 -13.85 -16.33
CA GLY A 235 48.98 -12.60 -17.01
C GLY A 235 50.13 -12.12 -17.88
N ALA A 236 51.38 -12.32 -17.46
CA ALA A 236 52.56 -12.03 -18.29
C ALA A 236 52.64 -12.93 -19.53
N ALA A 237 52.34 -14.23 -19.41
CA ALA A 237 52.27 -15.14 -20.56
C ALA A 237 51.17 -14.72 -21.55
N ILE A 238 49.99 -14.35 -21.04
CA ILE A 238 48.90 -13.79 -21.84
C ILE A 238 49.34 -12.50 -22.54
N GLY A 239 50.03 -11.60 -21.83
CA GLY A 239 50.55 -10.35 -22.38
C GLY A 239 51.55 -10.57 -23.52
N LEU A 240 52.48 -11.52 -23.36
CA LEU A 240 53.43 -11.92 -24.40
C LEU A 240 52.72 -12.53 -25.61
N ASN A 241 51.73 -13.41 -25.39
CA ASN A 241 50.90 -13.95 -26.46
C ASN A 241 50.15 -12.85 -27.23
N ASN A 242 49.57 -11.87 -26.52
CA ASN A 242 48.89 -10.74 -27.15
C ASN A 242 49.86 -9.93 -28.01
N ILE A 243 51.05 -9.62 -27.52
CA ILE A 243 52.11 -8.95 -28.30
C ILE A 243 52.49 -9.79 -29.53
N GLY A 244 52.64 -11.12 -29.38
CA GLY A 244 52.86 -12.04 -30.48
C GLY A 244 51.77 -11.96 -31.54
N ASN A 245 50.49 -11.91 -31.14
CA ASN A 245 49.35 -11.74 -32.03
C ASN A 245 49.39 -10.40 -32.78
N VAL A 246 49.84 -9.31 -32.14
CA VAL A 246 50.03 -8.01 -32.81
C VAL A 246 51.07 -8.13 -33.92
N TYR A 247 52.24 -8.70 -33.61
CA TYR A 247 53.27 -8.88 -34.63
C TYR A 247 52.84 -9.84 -35.74
N PHE A 248 52.07 -10.88 -35.41
CA PHE A 248 51.53 -11.81 -36.39
C PHE A 248 50.57 -11.11 -37.36
N LYS A 249 49.61 -10.33 -36.84
CA LYS A 249 48.68 -9.54 -37.67
C LYS A 249 49.38 -8.46 -38.48
N TRP A 250 50.48 -7.94 -37.96
CA TRP A 250 51.35 -7.00 -38.68
C TRP A 250 52.31 -7.70 -39.66
N GLU A 251 52.17 -9.01 -39.89
CA GLU A 251 52.99 -9.83 -40.78
C GLU A 251 54.49 -9.86 -40.42
N LYS A 252 54.83 -9.54 -39.16
CA LYS A 252 56.20 -9.61 -38.63
C LYS A 252 56.41 -10.94 -37.91
N TYR A 253 56.39 -12.01 -38.69
CA TYR A 253 56.35 -13.39 -38.21
C TYR A 253 57.53 -13.78 -37.30
N ASP A 254 58.74 -13.30 -37.54
CA ASP A 254 59.90 -13.58 -36.68
C ASP A 254 59.75 -13.01 -35.26
N GLN A 255 59.15 -11.83 -35.15
CA GLN A 255 58.86 -11.20 -33.87
C GLN A 255 57.72 -11.94 -33.16
N ALA A 256 56.66 -12.27 -33.89
CA ALA A 256 55.55 -13.08 -33.36
C ALA A 256 56.06 -14.40 -32.80
N PHE A 257 56.89 -15.12 -33.55
CA PHE A 257 57.52 -16.37 -33.12
C PHE A 257 58.31 -16.21 -31.81
N SER A 258 59.14 -15.17 -31.72
CA SER A 258 59.95 -14.89 -30.52
C SER A 258 59.07 -14.68 -29.28
N TYR A 259 58.03 -13.86 -29.40
CA TYR A 259 57.10 -13.60 -28.30
C TYR A 259 56.26 -14.83 -27.91
N TYR A 260 55.86 -15.67 -28.88
CA TYR A 260 55.18 -16.92 -28.58
C TYR A 260 56.08 -17.94 -27.87
N ILE A 261 57.38 -17.96 -28.15
CA ILE A 261 58.35 -18.78 -27.39
C ILE A 261 58.47 -18.28 -25.95
N GLU A 262 58.58 -16.97 -25.73
CA GLU A 262 58.62 -16.40 -24.37
C GLU A 262 57.34 -16.71 -23.58
N ALA A 263 56.16 -16.61 -24.21
CA ALA A 263 54.90 -17.01 -23.61
C ALA A 263 54.86 -18.51 -23.27
N LEU A 264 55.33 -19.36 -24.19
CA LEU A 264 55.42 -20.82 -23.98
C LEU A 264 56.33 -21.17 -22.80
N ASP A 265 57.46 -20.47 -22.63
CA ASP A 265 58.37 -20.67 -21.51
C ASP A 265 57.71 -20.33 -20.17
N LEU A 266 56.91 -19.26 -20.12
CA LEU A 266 56.13 -18.93 -18.93
C LEU A 266 55.04 -19.97 -18.63
N TYR A 267 54.24 -20.36 -19.63
CA TYR A 267 53.24 -21.43 -19.47
C TYR A 267 53.89 -22.75 -19.04
N ASN A 268 55.11 -23.05 -19.53
CA ASN A 268 55.91 -24.16 -19.04
C ASN A 268 56.25 -24.06 -17.55
N SER A 269 56.65 -22.88 -17.09
CA SER A 269 57.05 -22.64 -15.70
C SER A 269 55.91 -22.76 -14.68
N ILE A 270 54.67 -22.49 -15.08
CA ILE A 270 53.46 -22.61 -14.24
C ILE A 270 52.65 -23.88 -14.50
N ASP A 271 53.18 -24.76 -15.34
CA ASP A 271 52.54 -26.00 -15.79
C ASP A 271 51.14 -25.87 -16.40
N ASP A 272 50.82 -24.72 -17.00
CA ASP A 272 49.55 -24.49 -17.70
C ASP A 272 49.52 -25.27 -19.02
N LYS A 273 48.64 -26.27 -19.08
CA LYS A 273 48.52 -27.18 -20.21
C LYS A 273 47.78 -26.57 -21.38
N ILE A 274 46.78 -25.73 -21.10
CA ILE A 274 45.95 -25.07 -22.12
C ILE A 274 46.79 -24.01 -22.83
N GLY A 275 47.50 -23.18 -22.06
CA GLY A 275 48.44 -22.18 -22.58
C GLY A 275 49.54 -22.82 -23.43
N LYS A 276 50.14 -23.95 -22.98
CA LYS A 276 51.12 -24.71 -23.79
C LYS A 276 50.56 -25.17 -25.12
N ALA A 277 49.39 -25.82 -25.11
CA ALA A 277 48.76 -26.32 -26.33
C ALA A 277 48.43 -25.19 -27.32
N MET A 278 47.99 -24.04 -26.79
CA MET A 278 47.75 -22.83 -27.57
C MET A 278 49.03 -22.26 -28.18
N MET A 279 50.12 -22.15 -27.40
CA MET A 279 51.37 -21.60 -27.92
C MET A 279 51.99 -22.52 -28.97
N TYR A 280 51.95 -23.84 -28.79
CA TYR A 280 52.35 -24.77 -29.84
C TYR A 280 51.53 -24.60 -31.12
N TYR A 281 50.22 -24.35 -31.02
CA TYR A 281 49.40 -24.07 -32.19
C TYR A 281 49.82 -22.76 -32.87
N ASN A 282 49.98 -21.67 -32.11
CA ASN A 282 50.37 -20.37 -32.66
C ASN A 282 51.76 -20.42 -33.32
N LEU A 283 52.72 -21.13 -32.72
CA LEU A 283 54.03 -21.36 -33.31
C LEU A 283 53.93 -22.17 -34.61
N GLY A 284 53.05 -23.18 -34.66
CA GLY A 284 52.74 -23.91 -35.89
C GLY A 284 52.20 -22.98 -36.98
N PHE A 285 51.24 -22.13 -36.62
CA PHE A 285 50.58 -21.22 -37.54
C PHE A 285 51.50 -20.13 -38.08
N VAL A 286 52.38 -19.56 -37.26
CA VAL A 286 53.41 -18.62 -37.73
C VAL A 286 54.36 -19.28 -38.72
N ASN A 287 54.77 -20.52 -38.47
CA ASN A 287 55.62 -21.26 -39.41
C ASN A 287 54.87 -21.61 -40.70
N GLU A 288 53.57 -21.90 -40.62
CA GLU A 288 52.74 -22.13 -41.80
C GLU A 288 52.67 -20.88 -42.69
N MET A 289 52.39 -19.71 -42.11
CA MET A 289 52.36 -18.44 -42.85
C MET A 289 53.72 -18.06 -43.44
N ASN A 290 54.81 -18.50 -42.81
CA ASN A 290 56.18 -18.40 -43.33
C ASN A 290 56.54 -19.51 -44.34
N GLU A 291 55.59 -20.35 -44.75
CA GLU A 291 55.78 -21.51 -45.65
C GLU A 291 56.80 -22.56 -45.12
N ALA A 292 57.17 -22.48 -43.84
CA ALA A 292 58.04 -23.42 -43.15
C ALA A 292 57.24 -24.65 -42.69
N TYR A 293 56.64 -25.37 -43.65
CA TYR A 293 55.64 -26.40 -43.38
C TYR A 293 56.13 -27.54 -42.48
N ASP A 294 57.39 -27.94 -42.57
CA ASP A 294 57.92 -29.00 -41.69
C ASP A 294 58.01 -28.55 -40.22
N SER A 295 58.39 -27.29 -39.99
CA SER A 295 58.36 -26.68 -38.66
C SER A 295 56.91 -26.49 -38.17
N ALA A 296 55.99 -26.10 -39.06
CA ALA A 296 54.57 -25.98 -38.74
C ALA A 296 54.01 -27.32 -38.25
N LEU A 297 54.23 -28.40 -39.00
CA LEU A 297 53.80 -29.75 -38.63
C LEU A 297 54.43 -30.24 -37.31
N TYR A 298 55.69 -29.88 -37.04
CA TYR A 298 56.34 -30.19 -35.75
C TYR A 298 55.59 -29.56 -34.58
N TYR A 299 55.28 -28.25 -34.67
CA TYR A 299 54.58 -27.53 -33.62
C TYR A 299 53.10 -27.94 -33.51
N TYR A 300 52.41 -28.19 -34.62
CA TYR A 300 51.06 -28.75 -34.60
C TYR A 300 51.02 -30.15 -33.99
N THR A 301 52.04 -30.97 -34.17
CA THR A 301 52.15 -32.28 -33.49
C THR A 301 52.21 -32.08 -31.97
N LYS A 302 53.05 -31.16 -31.48
CA LYS A 302 53.12 -30.81 -30.05
C LYS A 302 51.79 -30.29 -29.51
N SER A 303 51.09 -29.46 -30.27
CA SER A 303 49.77 -28.97 -29.91
C SER A 303 48.74 -30.10 -29.84
N LEU A 304 48.69 -30.99 -30.84
CA LEU A 304 47.75 -32.10 -30.90
C LEU A 304 47.99 -33.11 -29.77
N ASP A 305 49.24 -33.47 -29.51
CA ASP A 305 49.62 -34.39 -28.44
C ASP A 305 49.26 -33.83 -27.06
N THR A 306 49.56 -32.55 -26.82
CA THR A 306 49.18 -31.87 -25.57
C THR A 306 47.66 -31.82 -25.46
N SER A 307 46.96 -31.47 -26.52
CA SER A 307 45.50 -31.33 -26.51
C SER A 307 44.79 -32.66 -26.27
N ARG A 308 45.29 -33.77 -26.84
CA ARG A 308 44.77 -35.13 -26.59
C ARG A 308 45.07 -35.62 -25.17
N ALA A 309 46.22 -35.27 -24.60
CA ALA A 309 46.56 -35.67 -23.23
C ALA A 309 45.66 -35.01 -22.16
N TYR A 310 45.01 -33.89 -22.50
CA TYR A 310 44.17 -33.11 -21.60
C TYR A 310 42.74 -32.92 -22.12
N ASP A 311 42.30 -33.73 -23.09
CA ASP A 311 40.95 -33.71 -23.66
C ASP A 311 40.46 -32.32 -24.14
N LEU A 312 41.37 -31.51 -24.69
CA LEU A 312 41.09 -30.15 -25.20
C LEU A 312 40.45 -30.21 -26.58
N ASN A 313 39.22 -30.72 -26.68
CA ASN A 313 38.54 -31.04 -27.94
C ASN A 313 38.50 -29.90 -28.97
N TYR A 314 38.25 -28.65 -28.54
CA TYR A 314 38.31 -27.49 -29.45
C TYR A 314 39.70 -27.29 -30.04
N LYS A 315 40.76 -27.43 -29.23
CA LYS A 315 42.12 -27.30 -29.73
C LYS A 315 42.51 -28.48 -30.62
N ILE A 316 42.08 -29.70 -30.30
CA ILE A 316 42.22 -30.86 -31.20
C ILE A 316 41.60 -30.56 -32.56
N MET A 317 40.36 -30.04 -32.58
CA MET A 317 39.66 -29.68 -33.81
C MET A 317 40.47 -28.70 -34.66
N TYR A 318 40.84 -27.52 -34.11
CA TYR A 318 41.61 -26.51 -34.86
C TYR A 318 42.97 -27.04 -35.34
N THR A 319 43.67 -27.81 -34.51
CA THR A 319 44.97 -28.35 -34.90
C THR A 319 44.85 -29.39 -36.03
N LEU A 320 43.78 -30.21 -36.05
CA LEU A 320 43.52 -31.16 -37.14
C LEU A 320 43.17 -30.45 -38.46
N GLU A 321 42.43 -29.34 -38.40
CA GLU A 321 42.16 -28.47 -39.55
C GLU A 321 43.46 -27.91 -40.13
N ALA A 322 44.32 -27.34 -39.29
CA ALA A 322 45.61 -26.82 -39.71
C ALA A 322 46.53 -27.91 -40.30
N PHE A 323 46.52 -29.13 -39.75
CA PHE A 323 47.21 -30.27 -40.39
C PHE A 323 46.71 -30.52 -41.82
N ALA A 324 45.39 -30.49 -42.03
CA ALA A 324 44.80 -30.70 -43.34
C ALA A 324 45.21 -29.61 -44.33
N GLU A 325 45.24 -28.36 -43.90
CA GLU A 325 45.65 -27.18 -44.68
C GLU A 325 47.13 -27.28 -45.07
N VAL A 326 48.03 -27.54 -44.12
CA VAL A 326 49.47 -27.69 -44.41
C VAL A 326 49.75 -28.86 -45.36
N TYR A 327 49.10 -30.01 -45.19
CA TYR A 327 49.28 -31.14 -46.11
C TYR A 327 48.70 -30.86 -47.49
N ALA A 328 47.62 -30.09 -47.60
CA ALA A 328 47.09 -29.64 -48.89
C ALA A 328 48.07 -28.69 -49.60
N ALA A 329 48.68 -27.75 -48.86
CA ALA A 329 49.71 -26.84 -49.38
C ALA A 329 50.98 -27.59 -49.83
N LYS A 330 51.34 -28.68 -49.16
CA LYS A 330 52.40 -29.61 -49.59
C LYS A 330 51.98 -30.58 -50.71
N GLU A 331 50.76 -30.47 -51.22
CA GLU A 331 50.15 -31.35 -52.23
C GLU A 331 50.02 -32.84 -51.81
N ASP A 332 50.13 -33.16 -50.51
CA ASP A 332 49.82 -34.49 -49.96
C ASP A 332 48.31 -34.58 -49.63
N TYR A 333 47.49 -34.60 -50.68
CA TYR A 333 46.04 -34.62 -50.55
C TYR A 333 45.51 -35.85 -49.81
N LYS A 334 46.27 -36.95 -49.79
CA LYS A 334 45.89 -38.17 -49.06
C LYS A 334 45.93 -37.92 -47.56
N LYS A 335 47.03 -37.36 -47.04
CA LYS A 335 47.10 -37.00 -45.63
C LYS A 335 46.17 -35.86 -45.28
N SER A 336 46.07 -34.85 -46.14
CA SER A 336 45.12 -33.75 -45.95
C SER A 336 43.69 -34.26 -45.74
N LEU A 337 43.21 -35.16 -46.62
CA LEU A 337 41.89 -35.76 -46.49
C LEU A 337 41.73 -36.59 -45.20
N ASP A 338 42.76 -37.30 -44.75
CA ASP A 338 42.72 -38.07 -43.51
C ASP A 338 42.55 -37.16 -42.28
N TYR A 339 43.36 -36.11 -42.17
CA TYR A 339 43.25 -35.12 -41.10
C TYR A 339 41.92 -34.36 -41.15
N PHE A 340 41.44 -34.02 -42.36
CA PHE A 340 40.16 -33.37 -42.54
C PHE A 340 38.99 -34.26 -42.08
N ARG A 341 39.05 -35.57 -42.31
CA ARG A 341 38.06 -36.53 -41.78
C ARG A 341 38.09 -36.60 -40.26
N GLN A 342 39.28 -36.60 -39.65
CA GLN A 342 39.41 -36.55 -38.20
C GLN A 342 38.83 -35.25 -37.63
N TYR A 343 39.12 -34.11 -38.27
CA TYR A 343 38.52 -32.81 -37.94
C TYR A 343 37.00 -32.88 -37.96
N LEU A 344 36.39 -33.41 -39.03
CA LEU A 344 34.94 -33.57 -39.13
C LEU A 344 34.37 -34.45 -38.01
N GLY A 345 35.03 -35.56 -37.68
CA GLY A 345 34.60 -36.44 -36.59
C GLY A 345 34.60 -35.74 -35.22
N VAL A 346 35.64 -34.96 -34.93
CA VAL A 346 35.72 -34.18 -33.67
C VAL A 346 34.70 -33.04 -33.69
N LYS A 347 34.56 -32.34 -34.81
CA LYS A 347 33.59 -31.28 -35.02
C LYS A 347 32.17 -31.77 -34.75
N ASP A 348 31.77 -32.86 -35.39
CA ASP A 348 30.45 -33.45 -35.22
C ASP A 348 30.21 -33.86 -33.76
N SER A 349 31.21 -34.42 -33.08
CA SER A 349 31.12 -34.74 -31.65
C SER A 349 30.87 -33.50 -30.80
N ILE A 350 31.64 -32.42 -31.01
CA ILE A 350 31.51 -31.17 -30.23
C ILE A 350 30.12 -30.55 -30.42
N PHE A 351 29.67 -30.40 -31.67
CA PHE A 351 28.41 -29.73 -31.98
C PHE A 351 27.18 -30.57 -31.64
N ASN A 352 27.26 -31.90 -31.73
CA ASN A 352 26.15 -32.77 -31.33
C ASN A 352 25.98 -32.78 -29.80
N ASP A 353 27.08 -32.81 -29.03
CA ASP A 353 27.04 -32.69 -27.58
C ASP A 353 26.48 -31.33 -27.12
N GLU A 354 26.86 -30.25 -27.81
CA GLU A 354 26.35 -28.90 -27.53
C GLU A 354 24.86 -28.78 -27.85
N ASN A 355 24.42 -29.27 -29.00
CA ASN A 355 23.00 -29.29 -29.37
C ASN A 355 22.17 -30.09 -28.35
N HIS A 356 22.67 -31.24 -27.88
CA HIS A 356 21.99 -32.01 -26.84
C HIS A 356 21.87 -31.25 -25.52
N LYS A 357 22.92 -30.53 -25.09
CA LYS A 357 22.87 -29.69 -23.89
C LYS A 357 21.89 -28.53 -24.04
N GLN A 358 21.89 -27.84 -25.18
CA GLN A 358 20.96 -26.74 -25.46
C GLN A 358 19.50 -27.23 -25.46
N ILE A 359 19.23 -28.41 -26.05
CA ILE A 359 17.91 -29.03 -26.02
C ILE A 359 17.49 -29.35 -24.58
N ALA A 360 18.36 -29.96 -23.77
CA ALA A 360 18.06 -30.28 -22.38
C ALA A 360 17.77 -29.02 -21.54
N GLU A 361 18.51 -27.92 -21.76
CA GLU A 361 18.23 -26.63 -21.12
C GLU A 361 16.90 -26.02 -21.56
N LEU A 362 16.58 -26.09 -22.86
CA LEU A 362 15.30 -25.65 -23.41
C LEU A 362 14.13 -26.46 -22.83
N GLU A 363 14.28 -27.78 -22.71
CA GLU A 363 13.29 -28.66 -22.09
C GLU A 363 13.07 -28.31 -20.61
N LYS A 364 14.15 -28.11 -19.85
CA LYS A 364 14.08 -27.67 -18.46
C LYS A 364 13.38 -26.31 -18.33
N ARG A 365 13.67 -25.36 -19.22
CA ARG A 365 13.02 -24.04 -19.24
C ARG A 365 11.53 -24.16 -19.50
N TYR A 366 11.14 -24.96 -20.49
CA TYR A 366 9.74 -25.21 -20.83
C TYR A 366 8.98 -25.81 -19.63
N GLU A 367 9.58 -26.78 -18.93
CA GLU A 367 8.97 -27.36 -17.73
C GLU A 367 8.80 -26.36 -16.59
N THR A 368 9.79 -25.48 -16.36
CA THR A 368 9.72 -24.44 -15.33
C THR A 368 8.63 -23.42 -15.64
N GLU A 369 8.62 -22.87 -16.87
CA GLU A 369 7.59 -21.91 -17.31
C GLU A 369 6.18 -22.50 -17.19
N LYS A 370 6.02 -23.78 -17.53
CA LYS A 370 4.74 -24.49 -17.36
C LYS A 370 4.32 -24.57 -15.89
N LYS A 371 5.24 -24.92 -14.99
CA LYS A 371 4.96 -24.96 -13.54
C LYS A 371 4.61 -23.58 -12.99
N ASP A 372 5.26 -22.52 -13.45
CA ASP A 372 4.97 -21.15 -13.02
C ASP A 372 3.57 -20.69 -13.45
N ILE A 373 3.15 -21.04 -14.66
CA ILE A 373 1.78 -20.81 -15.14
C ILE A 373 0.77 -21.57 -14.28
N GLU A 374 1.02 -22.84 -13.96
CA GLU A 374 0.14 -23.64 -13.10
C GLU A 374 0.03 -23.05 -11.68
N ILE A 375 1.15 -22.61 -11.09
CA ILE A 375 1.18 -21.93 -9.78
C ILE A 375 0.40 -20.61 -9.83
N SER A 376 0.54 -19.83 -10.91
CA SER A 376 -0.20 -18.58 -11.11
C SER A 376 -1.71 -18.83 -11.16
N GLN A 377 -2.16 -19.82 -11.92
CA GLN A 377 -3.58 -20.20 -12.00
C GLN A 377 -4.13 -20.66 -10.64
N GLN A 378 -3.36 -21.43 -9.87
CA GLN A 378 -3.76 -21.84 -8.52
C GLN A 378 -3.87 -20.64 -7.57
N LYS A 379 -2.92 -19.70 -7.62
CA LYS A 379 -2.99 -18.45 -6.82
C LYS A 379 -4.24 -17.64 -7.13
N ASP A 380 -4.60 -17.50 -8.41
CA ASP A 380 -5.82 -16.82 -8.84
C ASP A 380 -7.10 -17.52 -8.33
N GLN A 381 -7.13 -18.86 -8.37
CA GLN A 381 -8.25 -19.63 -7.80
C GLN A 381 -8.37 -19.44 -6.29
N ILE A 382 -7.25 -19.48 -5.56
CA ILE A 382 -7.22 -19.26 -4.11
C ILE A 382 -7.69 -17.83 -3.78
N GLN A 383 -7.27 -16.82 -4.56
CA GLN A 383 -7.71 -15.45 -4.36
C GLN A 383 -9.22 -15.28 -4.60
N LYS A 384 -9.77 -15.90 -5.64
CA LYS A 384 -11.22 -15.91 -5.89
C LYS A 384 -11.99 -16.58 -4.75
N GLN A 385 -11.51 -17.71 -4.23
CA GLN A 385 -12.14 -18.38 -3.08
C GLN A 385 -12.12 -17.49 -1.82
N LYS A 386 -11.00 -16.81 -1.54
CA LYS A 386 -10.91 -15.87 -0.42
C LYS A 386 -11.95 -14.75 -0.52
N ILE A 387 -12.13 -14.17 -1.71
CA ILE A 387 -13.14 -13.12 -1.94
C ILE A 387 -14.55 -13.66 -1.66
N ILE A 388 -14.90 -14.85 -2.18
CA ILE A 388 -16.21 -15.48 -1.96
C ILE A 388 -16.48 -15.70 -0.46
N ILE A 389 -15.49 -16.23 0.28
CA ILE A 389 -15.61 -16.47 1.72
C ILE A 389 -15.84 -15.16 2.48
N ILE A 390 -15.07 -14.12 2.18
CA ILE A 390 -15.22 -12.80 2.82
C ILE A 390 -16.60 -12.20 2.53
N SER A 391 -17.07 -12.24 1.28
CA SER A 391 -18.39 -11.76 0.89
C SER A 391 -19.52 -12.50 1.63
N PHE A 392 -19.38 -13.82 1.82
CA PHE A 392 -20.36 -14.62 2.55
C PHE A 392 -20.42 -14.25 4.04
N ILE A 393 -19.26 -14.06 4.69
CA ILE A 393 -19.19 -13.63 6.10
C ILE A 393 -19.83 -12.25 6.29
N LEU A 394 -19.53 -11.30 5.40
CA LEU A 394 -20.13 -9.96 5.42
C LEU A 394 -21.66 -10.02 5.23
N GLY A 395 -22.15 -10.90 4.35
CA GLY A 395 -23.58 -11.13 4.14
C GLY A 395 -24.29 -11.61 5.41
N ILE A 396 -23.71 -12.58 6.12
CA ILE A 396 -24.26 -13.07 7.40
C ILE A 396 -24.27 -11.96 8.46
N LEU A 397 -23.20 -11.18 8.55
CA LEU A 397 -23.11 -10.04 9.49
C LEU A 397 -24.21 -9.00 9.21
N LEU A 398 -24.51 -8.74 7.93
CA LEU A 398 -25.53 -7.79 7.51
C LEU A 398 -26.96 -8.28 7.80
N ILE A 399 -27.23 -9.57 7.59
CA ILE A 399 -28.51 -10.20 7.93
C ILE A 399 -28.74 -10.20 9.44
N THR A 400 -27.72 -10.56 10.24
CA THR A 400 -27.83 -10.60 11.69
C THR A 400 -28.05 -9.22 12.30
N THR A 401 -27.33 -8.20 11.81
CA THR A 401 -27.53 -6.80 12.25
C THR A 401 -28.92 -6.27 11.89
N SER A 402 -29.42 -6.56 10.69
CA SER A 402 -30.79 -6.21 10.28
C SER A 402 -31.85 -6.93 11.12
N ALA A 403 -31.65 -8.21 11.43
CA ALA A 403 -32.56 -8.97 12.29
C ALA A 403 -32.62 -8.37 13.71
N ILE A 404 -31.47 -8.03 14.29
CA ILE A 404 -31.39 -7.36 15.60
C ILE A 404 -32.12 -6.01 15.57
N LEU A 405 -31.94 -5.22 14.50
CA LEU A 405 -32.61 -3.94 14.34
C LEU A 405 -34.14 -4.11 14.23
N LEU A 406 -34.61 -5.07 13.43
CA LEU A 406 -36.03 -5.38 13.29
C LEU A 406 -36.66 -5.83 14.61
N ILE A 407 -35.97 -6.66 15.38
CA ILE A 407 -36.42 -7.07 16.72
C ILE A 407 -36.54 -5.85 17.64
N ARG A 408 -35.54 -4.96 17.65
CA ARG A 408 -35.58 -3.73 18.45
C ARG A 408 -36.75 -2.82 18.05
N LEU A 409 -36.95 -2.61 16.75
CA LEU A 409 -38.07 -1.80 16.22
C LEU A 409 -39.42 -2.41 16.60
N ASN A 410 -39.58 -3.73 16.48
CA ASN A 410 -40.81 -4.41 16.89
C ASN A 410 -41.08 -4.30 18.40
N LEU A 411 -40.03 -4.40 19.23
CA LEU A 411 -40.16 -4.22 20.68
C LEU A 411 -40.55 -2.78 21.04
N GLN A 412 -39.93 -1.78 20.41
CA GLN A 412 -40.30 -0.37 20.57
C GLN A 412 -41.76 -0.14 20.14
N ARG A 413 -42.16 -0.69 18.99
CA ARG A 413 -43.53 -0.57 18.48
C ARG A 413 -44.55 -1.18 19.44
N LYS A 414 -44.28 -2.36 20.01
CA LYS A 414 -45.16 -2.98 21.03
C LYS A 414 -45.31 -2.12 22.28
N ARG A 415 -44.22 -1.50 22.76
CA ARG A 415 -44.29 -0.57 23.90
C ARG A 415 -45.12 0.66 23.58
N ALA A 416 -44.97 1.22 22.38
CA ALA A 416 -45.75 2.37 21.93
C ALA A 416 -47.25 2.05 21.81
N TYR A 417 -47.62 0.88 21.28
CA TYR A 417 -49.03 0.47 21.21
C TYR A 417 -49.68 0.34 22.58
N LYS A 418 -48.97 -0.27 23.54
CA LYS A 418 -49.49 -0.41 24.90
C LYS A 418 -49.71 0.96 25.57
N LEU A 419 -48.75 1.88 25.43
CA LEU A 419 -48.88 3.24 25.95
C LEU A 419 -50.06 3.99 25.30
N LEU A 420 -50.29 3.77 24.00
CA LEU A 420 -51.40 4.39 23.29
C LEU A 420 -52.76 3.86 23.75
N GLU A 421 -52.85 2.55 24.03
CA GLU A 421 -54.04 1.91 24.59
C GLU A 421 -54.38 2.48 25.97
N ASP A 422 -53.39 2.54 26.88
CA ASP A 422 -53.54 3.14 28.22
C ASP A 422 -54.02 4.62 28.11
N LYS A 423 -53.49 5.37 27.15
CA LYS A 423 -53.89 6.77 26.90
C LYS A 423 -55.30 6.91 26.33
N ASN A 424 -55.74 5.97 25.50
CA ASN A 424 -57.09 5.99 24.95
C ASN A 424 -58.15 5.67 26.01
N GLU A 425 -57.87 4.76 26.95
CA GLU A 425 -58.74 4.50 28.10
C GLU A 425 -58.89 5.74 28.98
N GLU A 426 -57.79 6.44 29.26
CA GLU A 426 -57.79 7.70 30.02
C GLU A 426 -58.66 8.78 29.34
N ILE A 427 -58.55 8.92 28.01
CA ILE A 427 -59.37 9.87 27.23
C ILE A 427 -60.86 9.49 27.28
N LEU A 428 -61.20 8.20 27.22
CA LEU A 428 -62.59 7.76 27.26
C LEU A 428 -63.24 8.08 28.61
N GLN A 429 -62.53 7.85 29.72
CA GLN A 429 -62.99 8.23 31.05
C GLN A 429 -63.25 9.73 31.17
N GLN A 430 -62.31 10.56 30.70
CA GLN A 430 -62.50 12.02 30.70
C GLN A 430 -63.72 12.45 29.88
N LYS A 431 -63.97 11.78 28.75
CA LYS A 431 -65.13 12.07 27.90
C LYS A 431 -66.45 11.75 28.61
N GLU A 432 -66.54 10.61 29.30
CA GLU A 432 -67.73 10.24 30.08
C GLU A 432 -68.00 11.22 31.22
N GLU A 433 -66.94 11.65 31.92
CA GLU A 433 -67.05 12.63 33.01
C GLU A 433 -67.56 13.99 32.52
N ILE A 434 -67.04 14.49 31.41
CA ILE A 434 -67.50 15.75 30.80
C ILE A 434 -68.97 15.65 30.37
N GLN A 435 -69.38 14.52 29.81
CA GLN A 435 -70.76 14.33 29.36
C GLN A 435 -71.75 14.34 30.53
N ALA A 436 -71.41 13.67 31.64
CA ALA A 436 -72.23 13.69 32.86
C ALA A 436 -72.38 15.11 33.44
N GLN A 437 -71.30 15.90 33.44
CA GLN A 437 -71.35 17.30 33.89
C GLN A 437 -72.24 18.17 33.01
N SER A 438 -72.21 17.96 31.69
CA SER A 438 -73.04 18.71 30.73
C SER A 438 -74.54 18.45 30.94
N GLU A 439 -74.95 17.20 31.15
CA GLU A 439 -76.35 16.83 31.38
C GLU A 439 -76.91 17.44 32.67
N GLN A 440 -76.11 17.47 33.73
CA GLN A 440 -76.49 18.06 35.02
C GLN A 440 -76.71 19.58 34.92
N LEU A 441 -75.90 20.26 34.11
CA LEU A 441 -76.01 21.70 33.90
C LEU A 441 -77.31 22.06 33.15
N GLU A 442 -77.70 21.24 32.18
CA GLU A 442 -78.91 21.45 31.37
C GLU A 442 -80.19 21.33 32.21
N LEU A 443 -80.25 20.35 33.10
CA LEU A 443 -81.35 20.18 34.06
C LEU A 443 -81.52 21.39 34.98
N THR A 444 -80.41 21.91 35.51
CA THR A 444 -80.42 23.05 36.43
C THR A 444 -80.96 24.31 35.75
N ASN A 445 -80.58 24.53 34.49
CA ASN A 445 -81.07 25.68 33.72
C ASN A 445 -82.59 25.61 33.46
N HIS A 446 -83.13 24.42 33.20
CA HIS A 446 -84.55 24.27 32.89
C HIS A 446 -85.46 24.52 34.11
N GLU A 447 -85.01 24.23 35.33
CA GLU A 447 -85.76 24.55 36.54
C GLU A 447 -85.84 26.05 36.82
N LEU A 448 -84.75 26.79 36.58
CA LEU A 448 -84.72 28.24 36.77
C LEU A 448 -85.70 28.97 35.82
N GLU A 449 -85.82 28.50 34.58
CA GLU A 449 -86.73 29.06 33.59
C GLU A 449 -88.21 28.95 34.01
N LYS A 450 -88.60 27.79 34.58
CA LYS A 450 -89.98 27.56 35.07
C LYS A 450 -90.34 28.50 36.23
N LEU A 451 -89.42 28.74 37.17
CA LEU A 451 -89.65 29.63 38.31
C LEU A 451 -89.84 31.09 37.87
N SER A 452 -89.11 31.55 36.84
CA SER A 452 -89.23 32.93 36.33
C SER A 452 -90.57 33.23 35.68
N ILE A 453 -91.19 32.25 35.00
CA ILE A 453 -92.47 32.46 34.31
C ILE A 453 -93.60 32.69 35.32
N VAL A 454 -93.64 31.90 36.40
CA VAL A 454 -94.70 31.96 37.42
C VAL A 454 -94.76 33.33 38.11
N ALA A 455 -93.63 33.98 38.36
CA ALA A 455 -93.58 35.29 39.01
C ALA A 455 -94.05 36.46 38.11
N SER A 456 -94.07 36.28 36.78
CA SER A 456 -94.38 37.34 35.81
C SER A 456 -95.88 37.49 35.50
N GLU A 457 -96.68 36.44 35.69
CA GLU A 457 -98.08 36.34 35.26
C GLU A 457 -99.11 36.55 36.40
N THR A 458 -98.68 36.98 37.59
CA THR A 458 -99.63 37.23 38.70
C THR A 458 -100.46 38.49 38.45
N ASP A 459 -101.71 38.53 38.93
CA ASP A 459 -102.54 39.75 38.86
C ASP A 459 -102.06 40.84 39.82
N ASN A 460 -101.41 40.44 40.91
CA ASN A 460 -100.80 41.36 41.85
C ASN A 460 -99.52 41.97 41.28
N ALA A 461 -99.31 43.25 41.53
CA ALA A 461 -98.06 43.91 41.17
C ALA A 461 -96.97 43.47 42.13
N VAL A 462 -95.93 42.83 41.59
CA VAL A 462 -94.75 42.41 42.34
C VAL A 462 -93.64 43.41 42.06
N ILE A 463 -93.09 43.96 43.13
CA ILE A 463 -92.09 45.02 43.12
C ILE A 463 -90.91 44.50 43.95
N ILE A 464 -89.72 44.46 43.36
CA ILE A 464 -88.48 44.19 44.07
C ILE A 464 -87.76 45.51 44.29
N ALA A 465 -87.42 45.79 45.53
CA ALA A 465 -86.69 46.97 45.95
C ALA A 465 -85.42 46.59 46.71
N ASP A 466 -84.48 47.52 46.78
CA ASP A 466 -83.32 47.41 47.66
C ASP A 466 -83.72 47.58 49.15
N CYS A 467 -82.74 47.45 50.06
CA CYS A 467 -82.96 47.58 51.49
C CYS A 467 -83.32 49.02 51.96
N ASN A 468 -83.23 50.03 51.09
CA ASN A 468 -83.64 51.41 51.36
C ASN A 468 -85.07 51.70 50.85
N GLY A 469 -85.69 50.73 50.18
CA GLY A 469 -87.02 50.87 49.58
C GLY A 469 -87.01 51.55 48.22
N GLU A 470 -85.85 51.59 47.53
CA GLU A 470 -85.74 52.01 46.13
C GLU A 470 -86.07 50.83 45.23
N ILE A 471 -87.05 51.01 44.34
CA ILE A 471 -87.52 49.97 43.45
C ILE A 471 -86.45 49.66 42.38
N GLU A 472 -86.19 48.38 42.13
CA GLU A 472 -85.23 47.89 41.14
C GLU A 472 -85.90 47.14 39.99
N TRP A 473 -86.99 46.43 40.27
CA TRP A 473 -87.70 45.65 39.29
C TRP A 473 -89.19 45.58 39.61
N VAL A 474 -90.03 45.55 38.59
CA VAL A 474 -91.48 45.35 38.72
C VAL A 474 -91.97 44.34 37.68
N ASN A 475 -93.00 43.58 38.02
CA ASN A 475 -93.65 42.67 37.07
C ASN A 475 -94.65 43.39 36.14
N ALA A 476 -95.18 42.68 35.16
CA ALA A 476 -96.14 43.25 34.20
C ALA A 476 -97.44 43.75 34.85
N ALA A 477 -97.87 43.15 35.97
CA ALA A 477 -99.05 43.60 36.72
C ALA A 477 -98.88 44.99 37.34
N PHE A 478 -97.67 45.41 37.68
CA PHE A 478 -97.41 46.77 38.12
C PHE A 478 -97.92 47.80 37.11
N ILE A 479 -97.65 47.57 35.83
CA ILE A 479 -98.10 48.46 34.75
C ILE A 479 -99.62 48.42 34.62
N ARG A 480 -100.24 47.23 34.79
CA ARG A 480 -101.70 47.07 34.71
C ARG A 480 -102.43 47.80 35.84
N ILE A 481 -101.92 47.69 37.08
CA ILE A 481 -102.55 48.29 38.27
C ILE A 481 -102.36 49.81 38.30
N TYR A 482 -101.13 50.30 38.09
CA TYR A 482 -100.84 51.72 38.26
C TYR A 482 -100.96 52.54 36.97
N GLY A 483 -100.94 51.88 35.80
CA GLY A 483 -100.98 52.52 34.48
C GLY A 483 -99.65 53.13 34.02
N TYR A 484 -98.58 53.02 34.82
CA TYR A 484 -97.25 53.53 34.53
C TYR A 484 -96.28 52.38 34.19
N SER A 485 -95.42 52.58 33.19
CA SER A 485 -94.18 51.78 33.13
C SER A 485 -93.26 52.17 34.30
N PHE A 486 -92.33 51.30 34.69
CA PHE A 486 -91.44 51.60 35.83
C PHE A 486 -90.64 52.89 35.65
N GLU A 487 -90.09 53.11 34.45
CA GLU A 487 -89.36 54.33 34.12
C GLU A 487 -90.25 55.60 34.17
N GLU A 488 -91.49 55.50 33.70
CA GLU A 488 -92.44 56.62 33.79
C GLU A 488 -92.82 56.93 35.25
N TYR A 489 -93.09 55.89 36.05
CA TYR A 489 -93.42 56.02 37.47
C TYR A 489 -92.29 56.71 38.23
N LYS A 490 -91.06 56.25 38.01
CA LYS A 490 -89.86 56.84 38.62
C LYS A 490 -89.71 58.34 38.31
N SER A 491 -90.01 58.76 37.09
CA SER A 491 -89.87 60.16 36.67
C SER A 491 -90.93 61.11 37.24
N LYS A 492 -92.18 60.64 37.40
CA LYS A 492 -93.33 61.49 37.76
C LYS A 492 -93.71 61.41 39.23
N VAL A 493 -93.50 60.25 39.85
CA VAL A 493 -93.92 59.94 41.21
C VAL A 493 -92.70 59.83 42.12
N GLY A 494 -91.69 59.09 41.68
CA GLY A 494 -90.47 58.78 42.41
C GLY A 494 -90.16 57.28 42.39
N SER A 495 -88.91 56.89 42.69
CA SER A 495 -88.48 55.48 42.71
C SER A 495 -88.65 54.78 44.06
N SER A 496 -89.07 55.50 45.09
CA SER A 496 -89.26 54.93 46.42
C SER A 496 -90.65 54.30 46.58
N LEU A 497 -90.72 53.17 47.28
CA LEU A 497 -91.97 52.48 47.67
C LEU A 497 -92.98 53.40 48.40
N PHE A 498 -92.55 54.52 48.98
CA PHE A 498 -93.40 55.40 49.79
C PHE A 498 -93.85 56.68 49.08
N ALA A 499 -93.43 56.92 47.84
CA ALA A 499 -93.52 58.24 47.20
C ALA A 499 -94.95 58.82 47.11
N VAL A 500 -95.98 57.98 47.10
CA VAL A 500 -97.41 58.36 46.95
C VAL A 500 -98.33 57.70 47.96
N SER A 501 -97.81 56.98 48.94
CA SER A 501 -98.65 56.34 49.95
C SER A 501 -99.38 57.40 50.77
N SER A 502 -100.72 57.36 50.77
CA SER A 502 -101.54 58.20 51.65
C SER A 502 -101.56 57.70 53.10
N ASN A 503 -100.88 56.60 53.41
CA ASN A 503 -100.82 56.04 54.75
C ASN A 503 -99.73 56.76 55.56
N ASN A 504 -100.15 57.50 56.58
CA ASN A 504 -99.26 58.34 57.40
C ASN A 504 -98.19 57.51 58.15
N ASP A 505 -98.42 56.21 58.35
CA ASP A 505 -97.55 55.33 59.14
C ASP A 505 -96.60 54.49 58.25
N VAL A 506 -96.62 54.69 56.93
CA VAL A 506 -95.93 53.80 55.96
C VAL A 506 -94.42 53.69 56.20
N LYS A 507 -93.76 54.78 56.63
CA LYS A 507 -92.32 54.78 56.95
C LYS A 507 -92.02 54.00 58.24
N GLU A 508 -92.91 54.03 59.21
CA GLU A 508 -92.77 53.26 60.44
C GLU A 508 -92.95 51.76 60.16
N LEU A 509 -93.93 51.40 59.33
CA LEU A 509 -94.16 50.02 58.90
C LEU A 509 -93.00 49.47 58.07
N PHE A 510 -92.43 50.26 57.16
CA PHE A 510 -91.20 49.90 56.46
C PHE A 510 -90.04 49.62 57.42
N ASN A 511 -89.79 50.54 58.36
CA ASN A 511 -88.73 50.37 59.34
C ASN A 511 -88.96 49.13 60.20
N LYS A 512 -90.22 48.81 60.54
CA LYS A 512 -90.58 47.58 61.24
C LYS A 512 -90.28 46.35 60.37
N CYS A 513 -90.61 46.37 59.09
CA CYS A 513 -90.30 45.28 58.16
C CYS A 513 -88.80 45.01 58.07
N VAL A 514 -88.00 46.06 57.89
CA VAL A 514 -86.54 45.94 57.76
C VAL A 514 -85.88 45.58 59.10
N SER A 515 -86.29 46.21 60.21
CA SER A 515 -85.63 46.03 61.52
C SER A 515 -86.04 44.74 62.21
N ASN A 516 -87.33 44.38 62.15
CA ASN A 516 -87.83 43.16 62.77
C ASN A 516 -87.75 41.95 61.84
N LYS A 517 -87.43 42.17 60.55
CA LYS A 517 -87.35 41.13 59.50
C LYS A 517 -88.68 40.38 59.30
N GLU A 518 -89.79 41.05 59.57
CA GLU A 518 -91.13 40.49 59.46
C GLU A 518 -91.91 41.16 58.33
N SER A 519 -92.82 40.41 57.69
CA SER A 519 -93.66 40.98 56.66
C SER A 519 -94.69 41.93 57.26
N VAL A 520 -94.88 43.08 56.63
CA VAL A 520 -95.87 44.07 57.04
C VAL A 520 -96.91 44.23 55.95
N ILE A 521 -98.16 44.46 56.37
CA ILE A 521 -99.27 44.69 55.46
C ILE A 521 -99.85 46.06 55.78
N TYR A 522 -100.01 46.89 54.76
CA TYR A 522 -100.68 48.17 54.89
C TYR A 522 -101.55 48.46 53.69
N SER A 523 -102.57 49.27 53.92
CA SER A 523 -103.42 49.79 52.84
C SER A 523 -103.19 51.28 52.68
N SER A 524 -103.13 51.74 51.44
CA SER A 524 -103.00 53.15 51.11
C SER A 524 -103.82 53.48 49.87
N GLN A 525 -104.28 54.72 49.79
CA GLN A 525 -104.97 55.24 48.62
C GLN A 525 -103.95 55.92 47.73
N CYS A 526 -103.83 55.46 46.49
CA CYS A 526 -102.96 56.05 45.48
C CYS A 526 -103.78 56.55 44.30
N LYS A 527 -103.17 57.36 43.43
CA LYS A 527 -103.78 57.75 42.16
C LYS A 527 -103.10 57.02 41.00
N THR A 528 -103.92 56.47 40.13
CA THR A 528 -103.48 55.91 38.85
C THR A 528 -102.99 57.02 37.91
N LYS A 529 -102.32 56.64 36.80
CA LYS A 529 -101.89 57.59 35.76
C LYS A 529 -103.00 58.50 35.24
N ASP A 530 -104.23 58.01 35.19
CA ASP A 530 -105.39 58.74 34.68
C ASP A 530 -106.11 59.59 35.75
N GLY A 531 -105.57 59.62 36.98
CA GLY A 531 -106.07 60.46 38.08
C GLY A 531 -107.16 59.83 38.94
N ASN A 532 -107.55 58.58 38.67
CA ASN A 532 -108.52 57.84 39.48
C ASN A 532 -107.89 57.39 40.81
N SER A 533 -108.62 57.55 41.92
CA SER A 533 -108.20 57.05 43.23
C SER A 533 -108.41 55.54 43.34
N LEU A 534 -107.40 54.84 43.83
CA LEU A 534 -107.34 53.38 43.94
C LEU A 534 -106.86 53.00 45.35
N TRP A 535 -107.46 52.00 45.98
CA TRP A 535 -106.99 51.45 47.25
C TRP A 535 -106.10 50.25 47.00
N ILE A 536 -104.82 50.36 47.37
CA ILE A 536 -103.86 49.26 47.31
C ILE A 536 -103.65 48.70 48.70
N GLN A 537 -103.67 47.37 48.82
CA GLN A 537 -103.07 46.66 49.93
C GLN A 537 -101.68 46.16 49.51
N THR A 538 -100.66 46.63 50.19
CA THR A 538 -99.27 46.23 49.99
C THR A 538 -98.87 45.24 51.07
N THR A 539 -98.39 44.06 50.67
CA THR A 539 -97.62 43.17 51.53
C THR A 539 -96.15 43.38 51.23
N LEU A 540 -95.40 43.93 52.19
CA LEU A 540 -93.97 44.16 52.07
C LEU A 540 -93.23 43.11 52.91
N SER A 541 -92.38 42.31 52.26
CA SER A 541 -91.62 41.23 52.88
C SER A 541 -90.12 41.39 52.63
N PRO A 542 -89.26 41.09 53.62
CA PRO A 542 -87.82 41.12 53.45
C PRO A 542 -87.27 39.82 52.84
N ILE A 543 -86.27 39.95 51.97
CA ILE A 543 -85.46 38.85 51.45
C ILE A 543 -84.13 38.85 52.19
N LEU A 544 -83.86 37.77 52.92
CA LEU A 544 -82.70 37.63 53.78
C LEU A 544 -81.50 37.03 53.05
N GLY A 545 -80.32 37.58 53.31
CA GLY A 545 -79.03 37.04 52.86
C GLY A 545 -78.52 35.93 53.78
N TYR A 546 -77.37 35.35 53.42
CA TYR A 546 -76.74 34.27 54.21
C TYR A 546 -76.32 34.68 55.63
N LYS A 547 -76.22 35.98 55.95
CA LYS A 547 -75.89 36.49 57.27
C LYS A 547 -77.11 37.08 57.99
N ASP A 548 -78.31 36.70 57.55
CA ASP A 548 -79.59 37.13 58.13
C ASP A 548 -79.83 38.65 58.00
N GLU A 549 -79.14 39.33 57.07
CA GLU A 549 -79.34 40.72 56.71
C GLU A 549 -80.42 40.87 55.63
N VAL A 550 -81.20 41.95 55.65
CA VAL A 550 -82.16 42.23 54.58
C VAL A 550 -81.40 42.70 53.34
N VAL A 551 -81.38 41.87 52.28
CA VAL A 551 -80.65 42.15 51.03
C VAL A 551 -81.56 42.83 50.01
N LYS A 552 -82.83 42.41 49.95
CA LYS A 552 -83.88 42.99 49.09
C LYS A 552 -85.20 43.01 49.83
N LEU A 553 -86.15 43.75 49.28
CA LEU A 553 -87.54 43.76 49.71
C LEU A 553 -88.41 43.36 48.53
N ILE A 554 -89.46 42.59 48.81
CA ILE A 554 -90.51 42.30 47.85
C ILE A 554 -91.81 42.93 48.35
N ALA A 555 -92.36 43.84 47.56
CA ALA A 555 -93.69 44.40 47.76
C ALA A 555 -94.67 43.73 46.79
N ILE A 556 -95.78 43.24 47.32
CA ILE A 556 -96.88 42.67 46.55
C ILE A 556 -98.08 43.57 46.77
N ASP A 557 -98.45 44.30 45.72
CA ASP A 557 -99.56 45.23 45.72
C ASP A 557 -100.79 44.57 45.10
N SER A 558 -101.89 44.59 45.84
CA SER A 558 -103.20 44.10 45.40
C SER A 558 -104.19 45.25 45.40
N ASP A 559 -104.95 45.41 44.31
CA ASP A 559 -106.06 46.37 44.25
C ASP A 559 -107.24 45.85 45.06
N ILE A 560 -107.60 46.60 46.10
CA ILE A 560 -108.71 46.30 47.02
C ILE A 560 -109.81 47.36 46.94
N SER A 561 -109.87 48.13 45.85
CA SER A 561 -110.84 49.23 45.69
C SER A 561 -112.29 48.75 45.77
N GLU A 562 -112.61 47.60 45.17
CA GLU A 562 -113.95 47.00 45.25
C GLU A 562 -114.32 46.62 46.70
N LEU A 563 -113.35 46.09 47.47
CA LEU A 563 -113.55 45.73 48.88
C LEU A 563 -113.80 46.97 49.75
N LYS A 564 -113.10 48.08 49.49
CA LYS A 564 -113.25 49.32 50.25
C LYS A 564 -114.55 50.09 49.94
N LEU A 565 -115.04 50.03 48.70
CA LEU A 565 -116.36 50.58 48.32
C LEU A 565 -117.54 49.81 48.96
N ALA A 566 -117.32 48.58 49.42
CA ALA A 566 -118.33 47.78 50.13
C ALA A 566 -118.33 48.00 51.67
N GLU A 567 -117.35 48.75 52.21
CA GLU A 567 -117.22 49.09 53.63
C GLU A 567 -117.69 50.53 53.96
N GLU A 568 -118.06 51.33 52.95
CA GLU A 568 -118.72 52.65 53.04
C GLU A 568 -120.23 52.54 52.77
#